data_AF-J0CL52-F1
#
_entry.id   AF-J0CL52-F1
#
_cell.length_a   1.000
_cell.length_b   1.000
_cell.length_c   1.000
_cell.angle_alpha   90.00
_cell.angle_beta   90.00
_cell.angle_gamma   90.00
#
_symmetry.space_group_name_H-M   'P 1'
#
loop_
_entity.id
_entity.type
_entity.pdbx_description
1 polymer ?
#
loop_
_entity_poly.entity_id
_entity_poly.type
_entity_poly.pdbx_seq_one_letter_code
_entity_poly.pdbx_strand_id
1 'polypeptide(L)'
;MFCEIIKFSQPNVAMLKKSILGRYSTVRSSHVDEALASSFGFRTYASMLTTLRQMTGSTRLMVQMDTALLQLRLEQLGYAGLDVPTLRRAVIETVYPDPWLGDELEQTLVRRRLPEAANSGA
;
A
#
# COMPACT_ATOMS: atom_id res chain seq x y z
N MET A 1 6.07 -7.88 13.13
CA MET A 1 5.13 -8.90 12.59
C MET A 1 4.54 -8.30 11.35
N PHE A 2 4.86 -8.90 10.22
CA PHE A 2 4.47 -8.36 8.93
C PHE A 2 2.95 -8.29 8.75
N CYS A 3 2.49 -7.23 8.07
CA CYS A 3 1.10 -6.99 7.72
C CYS A 3 0.79 -7.47 6.29
N GLU A 4 -0.45 -7.20 5.86
CA GLU A 4 -0.96 -7.49 4.53
C GLU A 4 -0.01 -7.03 3.41
N ILE A 5 -0.06 -7.78 2.31
CA ILE A 5 0.66 -7.47 1.08
C ILE A 5 -0.14 -6.42 0.33
N ILE A 6 0.49 -5.29 0.01
CA ILE A 6 -0.15 -4.21 -0.76
C ILE A 6 0.57 -4.00 -2.09
N LYS A 7 -0.19 -3.61 -3.13
CA LYS A 7 0.42 -3.13 -4.36
C LYS A 7 1.16 -1.82 -4.09
N PHE A 8 2.44 -1.80 -4.39
CA PHE A 8 3.31 -0.65 -4.19
C PHE A 8 3.13 0.34 -5.33
N SER A 9 2.22 1.27 -5.14
CA SER A 9 1.95 2.36 -6.08
C SER A 9 1.71 3.67 -5.34
N GLN A 10 1.94 4.78 -6.04
CA GLN A 10 1.79 6.11 -5.46
C GLN A 10 0.36 6.37 -4.92
N PRO A 11 -0.74 5.97 -5.61
CA PRO A 11 -2.09 6.11 -5.09
C PRO A 11 -2.32 5.33 -3.79
N ASN A 12 -1.81 4.09 -3.70
CA ASN A 12 -1.97 3.26 -2.50
C ASN A 12 -1.21 3.81 -1.30
N VAL A 13 0.04 4.21 -1.50
CA VAL A 13 0.86 4.82 -0.43
C VAL A 13 0.21 6.13 0.06
N ALA A 14 -0.32 6.95 -0.85
CA ALA A 14 -1.02 8.18 -0.49
C ALA A 14 -2.30 7.90 0.34
N MET A 15 -3.07 6.87 -0.01
CA MET A 15 -4.26 6.49 0.73
C MET A 15 -3.95 5.90 2.10
N LEU A 16 -2.90 5.08 2.21
CA LEU A 16 -2.44 4.58 3.50
C LEU A 16 -1.97 5.71 4.42
N LYS A 17 -1.18 6.65 3.88
CA LYS A 17 -0.78 7.86 4.60
C LYS A 17 -1.98 8.62 5.14
N LYS A 18 -3.00 8.83 4.30
CA LYS A 18 -4.23 9.52 4.69
C LYS A 18 -4.96 8.77 5.82
N SER A 19 -5.04 7.44 5.75
CA SER A 19 -5.64 6.60 6.79
C SER A 19 -4.92 6.74 8.14
N ILE A 20 -3.58 6.75 8.13
CA ILE A 20 -2.77 6.95 9.34
C ILE A 20 -2.98 8.34 9.92
N LEU A 21 -2.93 9.39 9.09
CA LEU A 21 -3.15 10.77 9.53
C LEU A 21 -4.57 11.00 10.07
N GLY A 22 -5.57 10.27 9.55
CA GLY A 22 -6.94 10.31 10.07
C GLY A 22 -7.07 9.77 11.49
N ARG A 23 -6.21 8.81 11.88
CA ARG A 23 -6.19 8.23 13.23
C ARG A 23 -5.27 8.99 14.19
N TYR A 24 -4.17 9.51 13.66
CA TYR A 24 -3.13 10.21 14.43
C TYR A 24 -2.94 11.62 13.89
N SER A 25 -3.92 12.48 14.12
CA SER A 25 -3.95 13.86 13.60
C SER A 25 -2.82 14.76 14.11
N THR A 26 -2.17 14.38 15.22
CA THR A 26 -1.02 15.09 15.79
C THR A 26 0.29 14.78 15.07
N VAL A 27 0.34 13.72 14.27
CA VAL A 27 1.54 13.32 13.53
C VAL A 27 1.68 14.17 12.27
N ARG A 28 2.89 14.70 12.03
CA ARG A 28 3.17 15.50 10.84
C ARG A 28 3.17 14.62 9.60
N SER A 29 2.55 15.13 8.55
CA SER A 29 2.48 14.46 7.23
C SER A 29 3.84 13.97 6.72
N SER A 30 4.90 14.78 6.84
CA SER A 30 6.27 14.40 6.43
C SER A 30 6.90 13.32 7.30
N HIS A 31 6.52 13.22 8.58
CA HIS A 31 6.99 12.16 9.46
C HIS A 31 6.30 10.82 9.15
N VAL A 32 5.02 10.86 8.75
CA VAL A 32 4.34 9.66 8.23
C VAL A 32 5.03 9.16 6.95
N ASP A 33 5.45 10.05 6.06
CA ASP A 33 6.18 9.66 4.84
C ASP A 33 7.48 8.90 5.16
N GLU A 34 8.28 9.41 6.11
CA GLU A 34 9.52 8.76 6.56
C GLU A 34 9.25 7.44 7.29
N ALA A 35 8.18 7.39 8.10
CA ALA A 35 7.81 6.17 8.81
C ALA A 35 7.30 5.07 7.87
N LEU A 36 6.50 5.44 6.87
CA LEU A 36 6.07 4.53 5.81
C LEU A 36 7.28 3.99 5.03
N ALA A 37 8.21 4.87 4.64
CA ALA A 37 9.44 4.45 3.96
C ALA A 37 10.21 3.40 4.79
N SER A 38 10.43 3.67 6.08
CA SER A 38 11.08 2.73 6.99
C SER A 38 10.32 1.40 7.11
N SER A 39 8.99 1.46 7.16
CA SER A 39 8.14 0.25 7.29
C SER A 39 8.12 -0.64 6.05
N PHE A 40 8.46 -0.08 4.88
CA PHE A 40 8.68 -0.80 3.62
C PHE A 40 10.15 -1.18 3.38
N GLY A 41 11.06 -0.86 4.33
CA GLY A 41 12.48 -1.18 4.23
C GLY A 41 13.34 -0.15 3.49
N PHE A 42 12.80 1.02 3.16
CA PHE A 42 13.58 2.13 2.60
C PHE A 42 14.26 2.94 3.70
N ARG A 43 15.45 3.48 3.39
CA ARG A 43 16.21 4.30 4.34
C ARG A 43 15.58 5.68 4.57
N THR A 44 14.99 6.26 3.53
CA THR A 44 14.34 7.58 3.56
C THR A 44 13.13 7.63 2.64
N TYR A 45 12.24 8.60 2.86
CA TYR A 45 11.15 8.87 1.93
C TYR A 45 11.64 9.21 0.53
N ALA A 46 12.74 9.95 0.39
CA ALA A 46 13.31 10.28 -0.92
C ALA A 46 13.72 9.03 -1.72
N SER A 47 14.31 8.03 -1.05
CA SER A 47 14.65 6.75 -1.69
C SER A 47 13.39 5.98 -2.13
N MET A 48 12.38 5.92 -1.27
CA MET A 48 11.08 5.32 -1.58
C MET A 48 10.39 6.02 -2.76
N LEU A 49 10.40 7.35 -2.77
CA LEU A 49 9.76 8.17 -3.79
C LEU A 49 10.38 7.95 -5.18
N THR A 50 11.69 7.73 -5.23
CA THR A 50 12.38 7.39 -6.49
C THR A 50 11.85 6.08 -7.05
N THR A 51 11.70 5.05 -6.22
CA THR A 51 11.13 3.76 -6.62
C THR A 51 9.66 3.91 -7.01
N LEU A 52 8.85 4.64 -6.24
CA LEU A 52 7.44 4.89 -6.56
C LEU A 52 7.25 5.54 -7.94
N ARG A 53 8.11 6.49 -8.30
CA ARG A 53 8.08 7.15 -9.62
C ARG A 53 8.44 6.21 -10.78
N GLN A 54 9.18 5.14 -10.52
CA GLN A 54 9.50 4.11 -11.50
C GLN A 54 8.36 3.10 -11.68
N MET A 55 7.44 3.01 -10.72
CA MET A 55 6.27 2.13 -10.81
C MET A 55 5.23 2.77 -11.74
N THR A 56 5.28 2.41 -13.02
CA THR A 56 4.35 2.94 -14.04
C THR A 56 3.47 1.82 -14.62
N GLY A 57 2.28 2.21 -15.10
CA GLY A 57 1.38 1.39 -15.92
C GLY A 57 1.17 -0.03 -15.41
N SER A 58 1.86 -0.97 -16.03
CA SER A 58 1.73 -2.42 -15.81
C SER A 58 2.66 -3.00 -14.76
N THR A 59 3.45 -2.17 -14.06
CA THR A 59 4.43 -2.67 -13.08
C THR A 59 3.72 -3.29 -11.88
N ARG A 60 4.12 -4.52 -11.54
CA ARG A 60 3.55 -5.29 -10.43
C ARG A 60 4.58 -5.47 -9.34
N LEU A 61 4.69 -4.46 -8.48
CA LEU A 61 5.48 -4.57 -7.27
C LEU A 61 4.55 -4.69 -6.07
N MET A 62 4.69 -5.80 -5.33
CA MET A 62 3.99 -6.03 -4.08
C MET A 62 4.98 -5.81 -2.94
N VAL A 63 4.55 -5.10 -1.90
CA VAL A 63 5.37 -4.91 -0.71
C VAL A 63 4.65 -5.43 0.52
N GLN A 64 5.45 -5.98 1.42
CA GLN A 64 5.03 -6.31 2.76
C GLN A 64 5.48 -5.19 3.70
N MET A 65 4.60 -4.75 4.57
CA MET A 65 4.88 -3.68 5.53
C MET A 65 5.07 -4.26 6.93
N ASP A 66 6.04 -3.77 7.70
CA ASP A 66 6.11 -4.04 9.14
C ASP A 66 5.58 -2.86 9.96
N THR A 67 4.44 -3.07 10.63
CA THR A 67 3.80 -2.07 11.49
C THR A 67 4.59 -1.76 12.75
N ALA A 68 5.43 -2.68 13.22
CA ALA A 68 6.33 -2.41 14.33
C ALA A 68 7.45 -1.44 13.90
N LEU A 69 7.96 -1.55 12.66
CA LEU A 69 8.92 -0.59 12.13
C LEU A 69 8.28 0.78 11.90
N LEU A 70 7.02 0.82 11.47
CA LEU A 70 6.24 2.05 11.35
C LEU A 70 6.14 2.76 12.72
N GLN A 71 5.72 2.04 13.77
CA GLN A 71 5.65 2.57 15.13
C GLN A 71 7.01 3.06 15.61
N LEU A 72 8.04 2.20 15.54
CA LEU A 72 9.39 2.52 16.00
C LEU A 72 9.92 3.79 15.33
N ARG A 73 9.68 3.94 14.02
CA ARG A 73 10.15 5.12 13.29
C ARG A 73 9.42 6.39 13.71
N LEU A 74 8.12 6.32 13.98
CA LEU A 74 7.36 7.47 14.51
C LEU A 74 7.82 7.83 15.94
N GLU A 75 8.15 6.86 16.78
CA GLU A 75 8.72 7.10 18.12
C GLU A 75 10.07 7.83 18.04
N GLN A 76 10.95 7.40 17.13
CA GLN A 76 12.22 8.09 16.87
C GLN A 76 12.02 9.54 16.39
N LEU A 77 10.87 9.84 15.78
CA LEU A 77 10.50 11.19 15.33
C LEU A 77 9.76 12.00 16.42
N GLY A 78 9.65 11.46 17.64
CA GLY A 78 9.14 12.14 18.83
C GLY A 78 7.67 11.89 19.14
N TYR A 79 7.02 10.90 18.52
CA TYR A 79 5.62 10.57 18.79
C TYR A 79 5.49 9.42 19.78
N ALA A 80 4.80 9.64 20.89
CA ALA A 80 4.52 8.63 21.91
C ALA A 80 3.05 8.17 21.88
N GLY A 81 2.74 7.05 22.53
CA GLY A 81 1.37 6.54 22.65
C GLY A 81 0.82 5.91 21.36
N LEU A 82 1.70 5.55 20.43
CA LEU A 82 1.34 4.85 19.20
C LEU A 82 1.24 3.36 19.50
N ASP A 83 0.16 2.72 19.07
CA ASP A 83 -0.06 1.31 19.30
C ASP A 83 -0.05 0.53 17.96
N VAL A 84 0.69 -0.57 17.93
CA VAL A 84 0.81 -1.45 16.75
C VAL A 84 -0.55 -1.96 16.28
N PRO A 85 -1.48 -2.39 17.16
CA PRO A 85 -2.80 -2.86 16.73
C PRO A 85 -3.61 -1.83 15.92
N THR A 86 -3.61 -0.56 16.33
CA THR A 86 -4.33 0.53 15.66
C THR A 86 -3.66 0.91 14.35
N LEU A 87 -2.31 0.93 14.32
CA LEU A 87 -1.55 1.10 13.06
C LEU A 87 -1.83 -0.04 12.09
N ARG A 88 -1.85 -1.29 12.56
CA ARG A 88 -2.22 -2.46 11.75
C ARG A 88 -3.65 -2.36 11.24
N ARG A 89 -4.59 -1.96 12.08
CA ARG A 89 -5.97 -1.73 11.67
C ARG A 89 -6.06 -0.63 10.61
N ALA A 90 -5.19 0.39 10.66
CA ALA A 90 -5.14 1.43 9.63
C ALA A 90 -4.77 0.87 8.27
N VAL A 91 -3.84 -0.08 8.23
CA VAL A 91 -3.42 -0.78 7.01
C VAL A 91 -4.56 -1.61 6.46
N ILE A 92 -5.14 -2.49 7.29
CA ILE A 92 -6.19 -3.43 6.88
C ILE A 92 -7.46 -2.69 6.41
N GLU A 93 -7.86 -1.63 7.10
CA GLU A 93 -9.09 -0.89 6.78
C GLU A 93 -8.88 0.17 5.69
N THR A 94 -7.66 0.35 5.18
CA THR A 94 -7.42 1.28 4.07
C THR A 94 -8.03 0.72 2.80
N VAL A 95 -8.91 1.50 2.17
CA VAL A 95 -9.40 1.21 0.82
C VAL A 95 -8.33 1.63 -0.18
N TYR A 96 -7.68 0.63 -0.78
CA TYR A 96 -6.60 0.84 -1.76
C TYR A 96 -7.18 1.07 -3.17
N PRO A 97 -6.93 2.24 -3.80
CA PRO A 97 -7.50 2.59 -5.09
C PRO A 97 -6.89 1.79 -6.25
N ASP A 98 -5.70 1.25 -6.05
CA ASP A 98 -5.02 0.37 -6.99
C ASP A 98 -4.90 -1.02 -6.35
N PRO A 99 -6.03 -1.75 -6.22
CA PRO A 99 -6.04 -3.03 -5.52
C PRO A 99 -5.16 -4.03 -6.27
N TRP A 100 -4.55 -4.94 -5.51
CA TRP A 100 -4.08 -6.19 -6.09
C TRP A 100 -5.30 -7.05 -6.42
N LEU A 101 -5.94 -6.77 -7.55
CA LEU A 101 -6.79 -7.77 -8.19
C LEU A 101 -5.85 -8.77 -8.86
N GLY A 102 -6.25 -10.05 -8.86
CA GLY A 102 -5.89 -11.02 -9.88
C GLY A 102 -6.24 -10.45 -11.25
N ASP A 103 -5.30 -9.65 -11.71
CA ASP A 103 -4.91 -9.29 -13.04
C ASP A 103 -6.06 -9.04 -14.03
N GLU A 104 -6.22 -7.80 -14.50
CA GLU A 104 -7.00 -7.55 -15.73
C GLU A 104 -6.53 -8.47 -16.86
N LEU A 105 -5.25 -8.87 -16.88
CA LEU A 105 -4.71 -9.89 -17.77
C LEU A 105 -5.20 -11.30 -17.44
N GLU A 106 -5.32 -11.73 -16.18
CA GLU A 106 -5.96 -13.02 -15.82
C GLU A 106 -7.44 -12.99 -16.20
N GLN A 107 -8.16 -11.90 -15.92
CA GLN A 107 -9.54 -11.75 -16.34
C GLN A 107 -9.67 -11.72 -17.87
N THR A 108 -8.74 -11.09 -18.58
CA THR A 108 -8.68 -11.08 -20.05
C THR A 108 -8.31 -12.46 -20.61
N LEU A 109 -7.40 -13.19 -19.96
CA LEU A 109 -7.02 -14.55 -20.33
C LEU A 109 -8.16 -15.54 -20.05
N VAL A 110 -8.87 -15.38 -18.94
CA VAL A 110 -10.09 -16.12 -18.60
C VAL A 110 -11.18 -15.82 -19.64
N ARG A 111 -11.43 -14.54 -19.97
CA ARG A 111 -12.37 -14.14 -21.03
C ARG A 111 -11.99 -14.70 -22.40
N ARG A 112 -10.70 -14.78 -22.74
CA ARG A 112 -10.21 -15.41 -23.98
C ARG A 112 -10.33 -16.94 -23.99
N ARG A 113 -10.28 -17.58 -22.82
CA ARG A 113 -10.42 -19.05 -22.70
C ARG A 113 -11.87 -19.52 -22.61
N LEU A 114 -12.82 -18.63 -22.38
CA LEU A 114 -14.23 -18.94 -22.51
C LEU A 114 -14.56 -19.02 -23.99
N PRO A 115 -14.99 -20.18 -24.52
CA PRO A 115 -15.47 -20.26 -25.89
C PRO A 115 -16.65 -19.29 -26.06
N GLU A 116 -16.68 -18.53 -27.16
CA GLU A 116 -17.91 -17.86 -27.58
C GLU A 116 -19.00 -18.93 -27.63
N ALA A 117 -20.06 -18.75 -26.83
CA ALA A 117 -21.19 -19.65 -26.88
C ALA A 117 -21.71 -19.64 -28.32
N ALA A 118 -21.66 -20.80 -28.98
CA ALA A 118 -22.06 -20.98 -30.39
C ALA A 118 -23.55 -20.66 -30.68
N ASN A 119 -24.28 -20.12 -29.70
CA ASN A 119 -25.72 -19.89 -29.73
C ASN A 119 -26.10 -18.39 -29.56
N SER A 120 -25.22 -17.45 -29.90
CA SER A 120 -25.54 -16.00 -29.90
C SER A 120 -26.06 -15.49 -31.25
N GLY A 121 -26.35 -16.38 -32.20
CA GLY A 121 -27.07 -16.06 -33.44
C GLY A 121 -28.35 -16.90 -33.54
N ALA A 122 -29.46 -16.37 -33.04
CA ALA A 122 -30.82 -16.77 -33.38
C ALA A 122 -31.72 -15.54 -33.33
#